data_AF-A0A7R9YJB9-F1
#
_entry.id   AF-A0A7R9YJB9-F1
#
_cell.length_a   1.000
_cell.length_b   1.000
_cell.length_c   1.000
_cell.angle_alpha   90.00
_cell.angle_beta   90.00
_cell.angle_gamma   90.00
#
_symmetry.space_group_name_H-M   'P 1'
#
loop_
_entity.id
_entity.type
_entity.pdbx_description
1 polymer ?
#
loop_
_entity_poly.entity_id
_entity_poly.type
_entity_poly.pdbx_seq_one_letter_code
_entity_poly.pdbx_strand_id
1 'polypeptide(L)'
;GGEGGDESIDLRSKLLSLSLLVSILSSESGRRLRQSDRFICAIKQYLCLALIKNGACPRPAVLELSLRLFSCLLEHFRDHLKNEIGVVFSNIFLLILESPNSTAAQKGATLHHLQRMLQQPQLVVDLFINYDCDVEGASLFSRIANDLSKLAQLAPAPHDGVGDG
;
A
#
# COMPACT_ATOMS: atom_id res chain seq x y z
N GLY A 1 7.94 -1.79 35.97
CA GLY A 1 7.54 -0.71 35.05
C GLY A 1 8.60 -0.43 34.01
N GLY A 2 8.94 -1.42 33.16
CA GLY A 2 9.91 -1.28 32.06
C GLY A 2 9.30 -1.38 30.66
N GLU A 3 8.06 -1.87 30.54
CA GLU A 3 7.46 -2.24 29.24
C GLU A 3 7.06 -1.03 28.37
N GLY A 4 6.71 0.11 28.97
CA GLY A 4 6.34 1.32 28.21
C GLY A 4 7.52 2.06 27.57
N GLY A 5 8.75 1.87 28.07
CA GLY A 5 9.96 2.48 27.50
C GLY A 5 10.48 1.72 26.29
N ASP A 6 10.43 0.39 26.35
CA ASP A 6 10.92 -0.51 25.30
C ASP A 6 10.02 -0.48 24.05
N GLU A 7 8.69 -0.48 24.24
CA GLU A 7 7.73 -0.36 23.13
C GLU A 7 7.90 0.95 22.33
N SER A 8 8.29 2.03 23.01
CA SER A 8 8.57 3.32 22.38
C SER A 8 9.87 3.30 21.56
N ILE A 9 10.91 2.63 22.06
CA ILE A 9 12.19 2.48 21.36
C ILE A 9 12.02 1.58 20.12
N ASP A 10 11.30 0.47 20.25
CA ASP A 10 10.99 -0.44 19.15
C ASP A 10 10.18 0.26 18.05
N LEU A 11 9.17 1.04 18.43
CA LEU A 11 8.40 1.82 17.49
C LEU A 11 9.26 2.87 16.77
N ARG A 12 10.10 3.60 17.50
CA ARG A 12 11.00 4.60 16.91
C ARG A 12 11.99 3.96 15.95
N SER A 13 12.58 2.83 16.33
CA SER A 13 13.52 2.07 15.50
C SER A 13 12.85 1.56 14.22
N LYS A 14 11.61 1.07 14.32
CA LYS A 14 10.79 0.65 13.19
C LYS A 14 10.49 1.82 12.24
N LEU A 15 10.02 2.95 12.77
CA LEU A 15 9.71 4.13 11.97
C LEU A 15 10.94 4.69 11.25
N LEU A 16 12.08 4.73 11.95
CA LEU A 16 13.34 5.16 11.38
C LEU A 16 13.77 4.23 10.23
N SER A 17 13.69 2.91 10.45
CA SER A 17 14.06 1.92 9.44
C SER A 17 13.20 2.02 8.18
N LEU A 18 11.89 2.14 8.33
CA LEU A 18 10.97 2.31 7.20
C LEU A 18 11.24 3.64 6.46
N SER A 19 11.48 4.73 7.19
CA SER A 19 11.80 6.04 6.61
C SER A 19 13.10 6.00 5.80
N LEU A 20 14.13 5.34 6.32
CA LEU A 20 15.41 5.15 5.62
C LEU A 20 15.23 4.31 4.35
N LEU A 21 14.45 3.23 4.41
CA LEU A 21 14.14 2.42 3.22
C LEU A 21 13.42 3.24 2.15
N VAL A 22 12.40 4.02 2.53
CA VAL A 22 11.71 4.94 1.61
C VAL A 22 12.72 5.91 0.99
N SER A 23 13.55 6.54 1.82
CA SER A 23 14.57 7.49 1.35
C SER A 23 15.54 6.87 0.34
N ILE A 24 16.06 5.67 0.62
CA ILE A 24 16.99 4.98 -0.28
C ILE A 24 16.30 4.59 -1.59
N LEU A 25 15.07 4.08 -1.55
CA LEU A 25 14.37 3.63 -2.75
C LEU A 25 13.92 4.79 -3.63
N SER A 26 13.46 5.90 -3.05
CA SER A 26 13.03 7.09 -3.79
C SER A 26 14.20 7.99 -4.25
N SER A 27 15.38 7.89 -3.62
CA SER A 27 16.52 8.74 -3.96
C SER A 27 17.16 8.34 -5.27
N GLU A 28 17.69 9.33 -6.00
CA GLU A 28 18.48 9.10 -7.21
C GLU A 28 19.77 8.31 -6.92
N SER A 29 20.34 8.51 -5.72
CA SER A 29 21.49 7.75 -5.23
C SER A 29 21.19 6.24 -5.11
N GLY A 30 19.91 5.87 -4.99
CA GLY A 30 19.43 4.49 -4.97
C GLY A 30 19.44 3.81 -6.33
N ARG A 31 19.61 4.53 -7.46
CA ARG A 31 19.46 3.96 -8.82
C ARG A 31 20.30 2.70 -9.05
N ARG A 32 21.57 2.72 -8.60
CA ARG A 32 22.46 1.56 -8.72
C ARG A 32 22.00 0.35 -7.88
N LEU A 33 21.40 0.59 -6.71
CA LEU A 33 20.84 -0.48 -5.89
C LEU A 33 19.61 -1.08 -6.58
N ARG A 34 18.75 -0.25 -7.19
CA ARG A 34 17.53 -0.70 -7.88
C ARG A 34 17.82 -1.63 -9.06
N GLN A 35 18.98 -1.49 -9.70
CA GLN A 35 19.42 -2.32 -10.81
C GLN A 35 20.14 -3.61 -10.38
N SER A 36 20.39 -3.82 -9.09
CA SER A 36 21.11 -4.99 -8.60
C SER A 36 20.17 -6.18 -8.41
N ASP A 37 20.41 -7.27 -9.12
CA ASP A 37 19.64 -8.53 -8.98
C ASP A 37 19.63 -9.05 -7.54
N ARG A 38 20.76 -8.91 -6.83
CA ARG A 38 20.87 -9.29 -5.42
C ARG A 38 19.94 -8.45 -4.55
N PHE A 39 19.82 -7.16 -4.86
CA PHE A 39 18.93 -6.26 -4.14
C PHE A 39 17.46 -6.56 -4.45
N ILE A 40 17.13 -6.80 -5.72
CA ILE A 40 15.78 -7.24 -6.13
C ILE A 40 15.40 -8.53 -5.41
N CYS A 41 16.30 -9.51 -5.33
CA CYS A 41 16.08 -10.75 -4.60
C CYS A 41 15.83 -10.50 -3.11
N ALA A 42 16.60 -9.61 -2.49
CA ALA A 42 16.39 -9.21 -1.10
C ALA A 42 15.02 -8.52 -0.89
N ILE A 43 14.56 -7.71 -1.85
CA ILE A 43 13.22 -7.13 -1.79
C ILE A 43 12.15 -8.22 -1.77
N LYS A 44 12.24 -9.17 -2.70
CA LYS A 44 11.31 -10.32 -2.80
C LYS A 44 11.25 -11.12 -1.50
N GLN A 45 12.42 -11.47 -0.97
CA GLN A 45 12.54 -12.38 0.18
C GLN A 45 12.20 -11.73 1.51
N TYR A 46 12.57 -10.46 1.71
CA TYR A 46 12.52 -9.83 3.02
C TYR A 46 11.57 -8.64 3.07
N LEU A 47 11.68 -7.72 2.10
CA LEU A 47 10.97 -6.45 2.17
C LEU A 47 9.47 -6.62 1.95
N CYS A 48 9.06 -7.43 0.97
CA CYS A 48 7.64 -7.70 0.70
C CYS A 48 6.93 -8.31 1.92
N LEU A 49 7.57 -9.28 2.59
CA LEU A 49 7.04 -9.87 3.82
C LEU A 49 6.98 -8.85 4.97
N ALA A 50 8.01 -8.02 5.13
CA ALA A 50 8.03 -6.97 6.13
C ALA A 50 6.92 -5.93 5.89
N LEU A 51 6.66 -5.57 4.63
CA LEU A 51 5.58 -4.66 4.25
C LEU A 51 4.21 -5.22 4.63
N ILE A 52 3.93 -6.49 4.33
CA ILE A 52 2.66 -7.13 4.69
C ILE A 52 2.44 -7.09 6.21
N LYS A 53 3.46 -7.45 7.00
CA LYS A 53 3.38 -7.40 8.46
C LYS A 53 3.16 -5.98 9.00
N ASN A 54 3.78 -4.98 8.38
CA ASN A 54 3.65 -3.59 8.82
C ASN A 54 2.34 -2.93 8.34
N GLY A 55 1.78 -3.34 7.20
CA GLY A 55 0.49 -2.87 6.71
C GLY A 55 -0.68 -3.25 7.62
N ALA A 56 -0.59 -4.39 8.31
CA ALA A 56 -1.55 -4.81 9.33
C ALA A 56 -1.37 -4.07 10.69
N CYS A 57 -0.36 -3.19 10.83
CA CYS A 57 -0.13 -2.48 12.07
C CYS A 57 -1.21 -1.40 12.30
N PRO A 58 -1.82 -1.33 13.49
CA PRO A 58 -2.84 -0.32 13.78
C PRO A 58 -2.27 1.10 13.90
N ARG A 59 -0.94 1.27 13.94
CA ARG A 59 -0.31 2.59 14.11
C ARG A 59 -0.28 3.35 12.78
N PRO A 60 -0.95 4.52 12.67
CA PRO A 60 -1.05 5.27 11.41
C PRO A 60 0.30 5.62 10.77
N ALA A 61 1.31 5.98 11.58
CA ALA A 61 2.64 6.33 11.07
C ALA A 61 3.37 5.14 10.41
N VAL A 62 3.15 3.92 10.91
CA VAL A 62 3.75 2.70 10.33
C VAL A 62 3.04 2.37 9.02
N LEU A 63 1.71 2.47 9.00
CA LEU A 63 0.92 2.27 7.79
C LEU A 63 1.32 3.26 6.69
N GLU A 64 1.42 4.55 7.01
CA GLU A 64 1.80 5.60 6.05
C GLU A 64 3.16 5.33 5.41
N LEU A 65 4.17 4.99 6.21
CA LEU A 65 5.49 4.64 5.68
C LEU A 65 5.47 3.34 4.86
N SER A 66 4.63 2.37 5.24
CA SER A 66 4.47 1.11 4.48
C SER A 66 3.82 1.35 3.12
N LEU A 67 2.77 2.18 3.06
CA LEU A 67 2.11 2.59 1.81
C LEU A 67 3.07 3.36 0.91
N ARG A 68 3.81 4.33 1.47
CA ARG A 68 4.84 5.07 0.72
C ARG A 68 5.94 4.16 0.16
N LEU A 69 6.39 3.20 0.96
CA LEU A 69 7.42 2.26 0.54
C LEU A 69 6.91 1.32 -0.56
N PHE A 70 5.67 0.86 -0.45
CA PHE A 70 5.02 0.09 -1.51
C PHE A 70 4.87 0.88 -2.81
N SER A 71 4.49 2.16 -2.73
CA SER A 71 4.45 3.04 -3.91
C SER A 71 5.82 3.14 -4.60
N CYS A 72 6.93 3.15 -3.85
CA CYS A 72 8.28 3.10 -4.43
C CYS A 72 8.56 1.77 -5.17
N LEU A 73 8.03 0.65 -4.65
CA LEU A 73 8.17 -0.66 -5.31
C LEU A 73 7.42 -0.70 -6.63
N LEU A 74 6.22 -0.14 -6.68
CA LEU A 74 5.45 -0.02 -7.92
C LEU A 74 6.14 0.87 -8.96
N GLU A 75 6.66 2.01 -8.52
CA GLU A 75 7.27 2.98 -9.42
C GLU A 75 8.55 2.44 -10.07
N HIS A 76 9.38 1.74 -9.29
CA HIS A 76 10.74 1.40 -9.72
C HIS A 76 11.01 -0.08 -9.93
N PHE A 77 10.15 -0.99 -9.47
CA PHE A 77 10.43 -2.43 -9.47
C PHE A 77 9.30 -3.29 -10.06
N ARG A 78 8.23 -2.69 -10.61
CA ARG A 78 7.07 -3.44 -11.13
C ARG A 78 7.40 -4.51 -12.15
N ASP A 79 8.41 -4.28 -12.99
CA ASP A 79 8.83 -5.24 -14.02
C ASP A 79 9.48 -6.49 -13.41
N HIS A 80 10.03 -6.38 -12.20
CA HIS A 80 10.73 -7.46 -11.50
C HIS A 80 9.89 -8.14 -10.41
N LEU A 81 8.85 -7.47 -9.90
CA LEU A 81 8.10 -7.84 -8.69
C LEU A 81 6.62 -8.13 -8.95
N LYS A 82 6.23 -8.58 -10.15
CA LYS A 82 4.82 -8.78 -10.52
C LYS A 82 4.05 -9.61 -9.48
N ASN A 83 4.53 -10.80 -9.16
CA ASN A 83 3.84 -11.69 -8.21
C ASN A 83 3.80 -11.08 -6.81
N GLU A 84 4.93 -10.53 -6.36
CA GLU A 84 5.06 -9.94 -5.03
C GLU A 84 4.17 -8.69 -4.87
N ILE A 85 4.04 -7.87 -5.91
CA ILE A 85 3.16 -6.70 -5.92
C ILE A 85 1.72 -7.12 -5.74
N GLY A 86 1.24 -8.13 -6.48
CA GLY A 86 -0.14 -8.59 -6.33
C GLY A 86 -0.46 -9.08 -4.91
N VAL A 87 0.48 -9.84 -4.32
CA VAL A 87 0.36 -10.34 -2.95
C VAL A 87 0.39 -9.18 -1.94
N VAL A 88 1.36 -8.27 -2.02
CA VAL A 88 1.48 -7.14 -1.09
C VAL A 88 0.29 -6.19 -1.23
N PHE A 89 -0.17 -5.92 -2.45
CA PHE A 89 -1.34 -5.09 -2.71
C PHE A 89 -2.58 -5.66 -2.00
N SER A 90 -2.85 -6.95 -2.19
CA SER A 90 -3.99 -7.62 -1.56
C SER A 90 -3.91 -7.56 -0.03
N ASN A 91 -2.72 -7.82 0.51
CA ASN A 91 -2.50 -7.92 1.95
C ASN A 91 -2.38 -6.57 2.66
N ILE A 92 -2.33 -5.45 1.93
CA ILE A 92 -2.30 -4.11 2.52
C ILE A 92 -3.56 -3.35 2.13
N PHE A 93 -3.75 -3.06 0.84
CA PHE A 93 -4.84 -2.19 0.38
C PHE A 93 -6.19 -2.87 0.58
N LEU A 94 -6.37 -4.06 -0.01
CA LEU A 94 -7.64 -4.76 0.08
C LEU A 94 -7.93 -5.19 1.52
N LEU A 95 -6.92 -5.67 2.25
CA LEU A 95 -7.06 -5.98 3.68
C LEU A 95 -7.66 -4.80 4.47
N ILE A 96 -7.18 -3.57 4.25
CA ILE A 96 -7.67 -2.40 4.98
C ILE A 96 -9.05 -1.97 4.49
N LEU A 97 -9.29 -1.93 3.18
CA LEU A 97 -10.55 -1.46 2.59
C LEU A 97 -11.70 -2.43 2.88
N GLU A 98 -11.46 -3.73 2.75
CA GLU A 98 -12.45 -4.81 2.96
C GLU A 98 -12.70 -5.10 4.45
N SER A 99 -11.75 -4.79 5.33
CA SER A 99 -11.90 -5.04 6.76
C SER A 99 -12.97 -4.14 7.39
N PRO A 100 -13.94 -4.71 8.15
CA PRO A 100 -14.90 -3.93 8.93
C PRO A 100 -14.27 -3.28 10.16
N ASN A 101 -13.12 -3.77 10.61
CA ASN A 101 -12.42 -3.29 11.80
C ASN A 101 -11.46 -2.12 11.49
N SER A 102 -11.21 -1.83 10.21
CA SER A 102 -10.37 -0.70 9.81
C SER A 102 -11.08 0.62 10.09
N THR A 103 -10.37 1.52 10.75
CA THR A 103 -10.87 2.87 11.05
C THR A 103 -11.03 3.70 9.78
N ALA A 104 -11.92 4.70 9.81
CA ALA A 104 -12.11 5.63 8.69
C ALA A 104 -10.80 6.34 8.29
N ALA A 105 -9.92 6.66 9.25
CA ALA A 105 -8.61 7.24 8.98
C ALA A 105 -7.69 6.27 8.20
N GLN A 106 -7.64 4.99 8.58
CA GLN A 106 -6.87 3.98 7.85
C GLN A 106 -7.39 3.77 6.43
N LYS A 107 -8.72 3.70 6.27
CA LYS A 107 -9.36 3.59 4.94
C LYS A 107 -9.07 4.84 4.10
N GLY A 108 -9.21 6.04 4.67
CA GLY A 108 -8.93 7.31 4.00
C GLY A 108 -7.48 7.43 3.53
N ALA A 109 -6.51 7.09 4.38
CA ALA A 109 -5.09 7.07 3.99
C ALA A 109 -4.83 6.06 2.86
N THR A 110 -5.39 4.85 2.98
CA THR A 110 -5.25 3.80 1.95
C THR A 110 -5.85 4.25 0.61
N LEU A 111 -7.04 4.86 0.63
CA LEU A 111 -7.70 5.42 -0.56
C LEU A 111 -6.90 6.56 -1.17
N HIS A 112 -6.29 7.44 -0.36
CA HIS A 112 -5.45 8.52 -0.86
C HIS A 112 -4.25 7.99 -1.66
N HIS A 113 -3.55 6.98 -1.13
CA HIS A 113 -2.44 6.34 -1.85
C HIS A 113 -2.93 5.58 -3.08
N LEU A 114 -4.05 4.85 -2.97
CA LEU A 114 -4.65 4.13 -4.09
C LEU A 114 -5.04 5.07 -5.23
N GLN A 115 -5.67 6.21 -4.92
CA GLN A 115 -6.04 7.21 -5.92
C GLN A 115 -4.81 7.71 -6.70
N ARG A 116 -3.71 8.01 -5.99
CA ARG A 116 -2.46 8.46 -6.64
C ARG A 116 -1.86 7.38 -7.53
N MET A 117 -1.96 6.12 -7.12
CA MET A 117 -1.51 4.99 -7.92
C MET A 117 -2.35 4.81 -9.19
N LEU A 118 -3.69 4.85 -9.06
CA LEU A 118 -4.61 4.69 -10.20
C LEU A 118 -4.59 5.86 -11.19
N GLN A 119 -3.99 7.00 -10.82
CA GLN A 119 -3.70 8.09 -11.77
C GLN A 119 -2.58 7.75 -12.76
N GLN A 120 -1.85 6.65 -12.58
CA GLN A 120 -0.83 6.18 -13.52
C GLN A 120 -1.45 5.18 -14.51
N PRO A 121 -1.69 5.55 -15.78
CA PRO A 121 -2.43 4.70 -16.72
C PRO A 121 -1.77 3.32 -16.92
N GLN A 122 -0.43 3.29 -16.97
CA GLN A 122 0.31 2.04 -17.15
C GLN A 122 0.09 1.08 -15.98
N LEU A 123 0.02 1.59 -14.74
CA LEU A 123 -0.21 0.75 -13.57
C LEU A 123 -1.61 0.13 -13.60
N VAL A 124 -2.63 0.87 -14.06
CA VAL A 124 -4.00 0.34 -14.21
C VAL A 124 -4.03 -0.79 -15.24
N VAL A 125 -3.33 -0.62 -16.36
CA VAL A 125 -3.18 -1.67 -17.38
C VAL A 125 -2.44 -2.88 -16.81
N ASP A 126 -1.35 -2.66 -16.08
CA ASP A 126 -0.57 -3.71 -15.45
C ASP A 126 -1.40 -4.47 -14.41
N LEU A 127 -2.28 -3.79 -13.66
CA LEU A 127 -3.19 -4.45 -12.72
C LEU A 127 -4.14 -5.41 -13.45
N PHE A 128 -4.75 -4.95 -14.53
CA PHE A 128 -5.68 -5.76 -15.30
C PHE A 128 -4.98 -6.96 -15.98
N ILE A 129 -3.90 -6.70 -16.72
CA ILE A 129 -3.20 -7.73 -17.49
C ILE A 129 -2.54 -8.76 -16.57
N ASN A 130 -1.88 -8.34 -15.50
CA ASN A 130 -1.09 -9.26 -14.67
C ASN A 130 -1.92 -9.97 -13.58
N TYR A 131 -3.13 -9.51 -13.21
CA TYR A 131 -3.87 -10.10 -12.09
C TYR A 131 -5.35 -10.43 -12.36
N ASP A 132 -5.98 -9.85 -13.38
CA ASP A 132 -7.38 -10.15 -13.74
C ASP A 132 -7.47 -11.01 -15.02
N CYS A 133 -6.47 -10.94 -15.90
CA CYS A 133 -6.37 -11.79 -17.09
C CYS A 133 -5.59 -13.09 -16.87
N ASP A 134 -4.96 -13.24 -15.70
CA ASP A 134 -4.32 -14.50 -15.30
C ASP A 134 -5.35 -15.42 -14.65
N VAL A 135 -5.38 -16.69 -15.07
CA VAL A 135 -6.31 -17.71 -14.56
C VAL A 135 -6.05 -18.02 -13.08
N GLU A 136 -4.80 -17.86 -12.64
CA GLU A 136 -4.40 -17.99 -11.22
C GLU A 136 -4.36 -16.63 -10.49
N GLY A 137 -4.76 -15.55 -11.17
CA GLY A 137 -4.71 -14.17 -10.69
C GLY A 137 -5.71 -13.87 -9.57
N ALA A 138 -5.41 -12.85 -8.76
CA ALA A 138 -6.21 -12.46 -7.61
C ALA A 138 -7.42 -11.55 -7.93
N SER A 139 -7.70 -11.28 -9.21
CA SER A 139 -8.75 -10.38 -9.71
C SER A 139 -8.72 -9.00 -9.04
N LEU A 140 -7.53 -8.41 -8.95
CA LEU A 140 -7.28 -7.20 -8.17
C LEU A 140 -8.06 -6.00 -8.69
N PHE A 141 -8.08 -5.78 -10.00
CA PHE A 141 -8.78 -4.64 -10.59
C PHE A 141 -10.28 -4.72 -10.31
N SER A 142 -10.90 -5.87 -10.53
CA SER A 142 -12.32 -6.09 -10.22
C SER A 142 -12.62 -5.87 -8.73
N ARG A 143 -11.77 -6.38 -7.83
CA ARG A 143 -11.93 -6.17 -6.38
C ARG A 143 -11.84 -4.70 -5.99
N ILE A 144 -10.84 -3.98 -6.49
CA ILE A 144 -10.70 -2.53 -6.26
C ILE A 144 -11.98 -1.81 -6.70
N ALA A 145 -12.48 -2.07 -7.90
CA ALA A 145 -13.68 -1.43 -8.42
C ALA A 145 -14.91 -1.71 -7.53
N ASN A 146 -15.07 -2.95 -7.09
CA ASN A 146 -16.16 -3.36 -6.20
C ASN A 146 -16.08 -2.69 -4.82
N ASP A 147 -14.89 -2.64 -4.22
CA ASP A 147 -14.69 -2.04 -2.90
C ASP A 147 -14.90 -0.53 -2.93
N LEU A 148 -14.41 0.15 -3.97
CA LEU A 148 -14.68 1.56 -4.18
C LEU A 148 -16.17 1.83 -4.36
N SER A 149 -16.90 1.00 -5.11
CA SER A 149 -18.34 1.13 -5.30
C SER A 149 -19.11 1.01 -3.98
N LYS A 150 -18.78 -0.01 -3.16
CA LYS A 150 -19.37 -0.19 -1.82
C LYS A 150 -19.08 1.00 -0.90
N LEU A 151 -17.84 1.48 -0.89
CA LEU A 151 -17.43 2.61 -0.06
C LEU A 151 -18.16 3.91 -0.46
N ALA A 152 -18.37 4.12 -1.77
CA ALA A 152 -19.13 5.27 -2.27
C ALA A 152 -20.60 5.23 -1.86
N GLN A 153 -21.21 4.04 -1.80
CA GLN A 153 -22.61 3.86 -1.35
C GLN A 153 -22.78 4.06 0.17
N LEU A 154 -21.72 3.87 0.95
CA LEU A 154 -21.71 4.10 2.40
C LEU A 154 -21.50 5.58 2.76
N ALA A 155 -21.05 6.41 1.81
CA ALA A 155 -20.95 7.84 2.03
C ALA A 155 -22.36 8.44 2.12
N PRO A 156 -22.68 9.22 3.16
CA PRO A 156 -23.97 9.91 3.21
C PRO A 156 -24.12 10.78 1.97
N ALA A 157 -25.32 10.74 1.36
CA ALA A 157 -25.62 11.59 0.21
C ALA A 157 -25.27 13.05 0.56
N PRO A 158 -24.67 13.81 -0.38
CA PRO A 158 -24.49 15.23 -0.16
C PRO A 158 -25.87 15.80 0.20
N HIS A 159 -25.93 16.44 1.36
CA HIS A 159 -27.14 17.10 1.83
C HIS A 159 -27.37 18.24 0.82
N ASP A 160 -28.22 18.00 -0.17
CA ASP A 160 -28.68 19.04 -1.08
C ASP A 160 -29.30 20.11 -0.18
N GLY A 161 -28.61 21.26 -0.10
CA GLY A 161 -29.12 22.45 0.52
C GLY A 161 -30.36 22.85 -0.24
N VAL A 162 -31.51 22.45 0.29
CA VAL A 162 -32.82 22.99 -0.07
C VAL A 162 -32.69 24.49 0.04
N GLY A 163 -32.79 25.17 -1.10
CA GLY A 163 -33.03 26.59 -1.15
C GLY A 163 -34.34 26.85 -0.43
N ASP A 164 -34.26 27.58 0.68
CA ASP A 164 -35.44 28.18 1.29
C ASP A 164 -35.68 29.53 0.59
N GLY A 165 -36.96 29.81 0.35
CA GLY A 165 -37.48 30.83 -0.58
C GLY A 165 -37.33 32.29 -0.17
#